data_AF-A0A1I0FC74-F1
#
_entry.id   AF-A0A1I0FC74-F1
#
_cell.length_a   1.000
_cell.length_b   1.000
_cell.length_c   1.000
_cell.angle_alpha   90.00
_cell.angle_beta   90.00
_cell.angle_gamma   90.00
#
_symmetry.space_group_name_H-M   'P 1'
#
loop_
_entity.id
_entity.type
_entity.pdbx_description
1 polymer ?
#
loop_
_entity_poly.entity_id
_entity_poly.type
_entity_poly.pdbx_seq_one_letter_code
_entity_poly.pdbx_strand_id
1 'polypeptide(L)'
;MNADDPEALDDRLPRQERLFEEADLPETDYETIDDYVLHRKANKDNEDHTLAGNLKHLRLASQRASVPLTKMGQTDFNRFIVEELDENRGLSDGTIDNYKSAIRPFFEWLGRPWYADIEFKEEDEDESGPDPEELLTQEEIDALLEQGDSRGKALVALYADTGWRASAIASLRMKHIDLRGDVAAVEVNEDAYVKSAEGHTPLSFSRAHIATYLQGEHPRRDDPEAALIHKKEGYEGEDGALCTSRIRTIIKEMGEEADIERERLNLHNFRHTAVTRWRRQGLPDRIIVKRAKWVEGTKMLERYDHPTEDEELEDMAVAMGLIERGNLDGTDIGEPGDDSRECPACFAVVRRGARYCPGCGNPLTADAAHDLPPEDIQDPEETAEDLADIEGVIDEMGTGVVLEQILQQNPDLLNKLDFD
;
A
#
# COMPACT_ATOMS: atom_id res chain seq x y z
N MET A 1 -6.68 12.10 -15.52
CA MET A 1 -6.50 11.37 -14.24
C MET A 1 -7.22 12.11 -13.16
N ASN A 2 -8.18 11.42 -12.56
CA ASN A 2 -9.00 11.82 -11.44
C ASN A 2 -8.97 10.65 -10.42
N ALA A 3 -9.69 10.76 -9.33
CA ALA A 3 -9.77 9.75 -8.28
C ALA A 3 -10.45 8.46 -8.76
N ASP A 4 -11.33 8.52 -9.75
CA ASP A 4 -12.03 7.33 -10.24
C ASP A 4 -11.13 6.48 -11.16
N ASP A 5 -10.21 7.14 -11.86
CA ASP A 5 -9.18 6.53 -12.70
C ASP A 5 -7.76 7.07 -12.41
N PRO A 6 -7.15 6.68 -11.27
CA PRO A 6 -5.83 7.14 -10.86
C PRO A 6 -4.68 6.52 -11.68
N GLU A 7 -4.99 5.54 -12.54
CA GLU A 7 -4.03 4.85 -13.41
C GLU A 7 -4.21 5.17 -14.90
N ALA A 8 -5.15 6.04 -15.25
CA ALA A 8 -5.53 6.36 -16.63
C ALA A 8 -5.86 5.09 -17.45
N LEU A 9 -6.61 4.16 -16.87
CA LEU A 9 -7.09 2.93 -17.52
C LEU A 9 -7.93 3.23 -18.76
N ASP A 10 -8.80 4.24 -18.71
CA ASP A 10 -9.69 4.62 -19.82
C ASP A 10 -8.90 5.03 -21.07
N ASP A 11 -7.74 5.67 -20.86
CA ASP A 11 -6.87 6.13 -21.94
C ASP A 11 -6.00 4.99 -22.52
N ARG A 12 -5.91 3.82 -21.87
CA ARG A 12 -5.00 2.75 -22.29
C ARG A 12 -5.38 2.15 -23.63
N LEU A 13 -6.66 1.82 -23.83
CA LEU A 13 -7.11 1.19 -25.07
C LEU A 13 -7.00 2.14 -26.28
N PRO A 14 -7.54 3.38 -26.24
CA PRO A 14 -7.37 4.35 -27.33
C PRO A 14 -5.90 4.64 -27.66
N ARG A 15 -5.03 4.62 -26.66
CA ARG A 15 -3.59 4.75 -26.88
C ARG A 15 -3.01 3.53 -27.60
N GLN A 16 -3.37 2.32 -27.22
CA GLN A 16 -2.86 1.11 -27.87
C GLN A 16 -3.38 0.93 -29.28
N GLU A 17 -4.62 1.37 -29.56
CA GLU A 17 -5.20 1.42 -30.91
C GLU A 17 -4.40 2.32 -31.84
N ARG A 18 -4.13 3.56 -31.43
CA ARG A 18 -3.30 4.49 -32.21
C ARG A 18 -1.90 3.93 -32.47
N LEU A 19 -1.27 3.37 -31.44
CA LEU A 19 0.04 2.74 -31.59
C LEU A 19 0.01 1.49 -32.48
N PHE A 20 -1.14 0.83 -32.60
CA PHE A 20 -1.35 -0.29 -33.51
C PHE A 20 -1.55 0.18 -34.95
N GLU A 21 -2.37 1.21 -35.17
CA GLU A 21 -2.57 1.87 -36.47
C GLU A 21 -1.26 2.41 -37.06
N GLU A 22 -0.37 2.95 -36.21
CA GLU A 22 0.92 3.51 -36.61
C GLU A 22 2.03 2.45 -36.75
N ALA A 23 1.77 1.19 -36.38
CA ALA A 23 2.80 0.16 -36.36
C ALA A 23 3.07 -0.41 -37.76
N ASP A 24 4.36 -0.57 -38.06
CA ASP A 24 4.81 -1.34 -39.22
C ASP A 24 4.64 -2.84 -38.94
N LEU A 25 3.55 -3.42 -39.43
CA LEU A 25 3.18 -4.83 -39.27
C LEU A 25 3.02 -5.51 -40.63
N PRO A 26 3.23 -6.84 -40.72
CA PRO A 26 2.76 -7.60 -41.88
C PRO A 26 1.26 -7.36 -42.11
N GLU A 27 0.87 -7.04 -43.34
CA GLU A 27 -0.53 -6.71 -43.73
C GLU A 27 -1.53 -7.77 -43.23
N THR A 28 -1.18 -9.06 -43.37
CA THR A 28 -2.03 -10.16 -42.90
C THR A 28 -2.22 -10.15 -41.38
N ASP A 29 -1.19 -9.80 -40.60
CA ASP A 29 -1.31 -9.70 -39.15
C ASP A 29 -2.13 -8.48 -38.74
N TYR A 30 -1.92 -7.34 -39.41
CA TYR A 30 -2.69 -6.13 -39.14
C TYR A 30 -4.20 -6.37 -39.29
N GLU A 31 -4.63 -6.83 -40.47
CA GLU A 31 -6.06 -7.07 -40.76
C GLU A 31 -6.66 -8.06 -39.76
N THR A 32 -5.92 -9.13 -39.47
CA THR A 32 -6.42 -10.23 -38.62
C THR A 32 -6.46 -9.84 -37.15
N ILE A 33 -5.49 -9.05 -36.65
CA ILE A 33 -5.51 -8.53 -35.28
C ILE A 33 -6.63 -7.49 -35.14
N ASP A 34 -6.85 -6.64 -36.14
CA ASP A 34 -7.93 -5.65 -36.12
C ASP A 34 -9.31 -6.32 -36.05
N ASP A 35 -9.57 -7.31 -36.92
CA ASP A 35 -10.79 -8.12 -36.90
C ASP A 35 -10.97 -8.84 -35.57
N TYR A 36 -9.89 -9.38 -34.99
CA TYR A 36 -9.92 -10.02 -33.68
C TYR A 36 -10.31 -9.05 -32.57
N VAL A 37 -9.69 -7.87 -32.52
CA VAL A 37 -9.98 -6.84 -31.52
C VAL A 37 -11.42 -6.36 -31.67
N LEU A 38 -11.89 -6.13 -32.90
CA LEU A 38 -13.28 -5.79 -33.17
C LEU A 38 -14.24 -6.87 -32.67
N HIS A 39 -13.93 -8.14 -32.90
CA HIS A 39 -14.70 -9.27 -32.38
C HIS A 39 -14.77 -9.27 -30.84
N ARG A 40 -13.64 -9.13 -30.15
CA ARG A 40 -13.60 -9.10 -28.67
C ARG A 40 -14.41 -7.93 -28.10
N LYS A 41 -14.37 -6.74 -28.75
CA LYS A 41 -15.20 -5.59 -28.38
C LYS A 41 -16.68 -5.84 -28.58
N ALA A 42 -17.06 -6.42 -29.73
CA ALA A 42 -18.46 -6.69 -30.07
C ALA A 42 -19.11 -7.65 -29.06
N ASN A 43 -18.36 -8.62 -28.56
CA ASN A 43 -18.84 -9.60 -27.57
C ASN A 43 -18.68 -9.15 -26.11
N LYS A 44 -17.94 -8.06 -25.84
CA LYS A 44 -17.58 -7.61 -24.49
C LYS A 44 -16.86 -8.68 -23.67
N ASP A 45 -15.94 -9.41 -24.32
CA ASP A 45 -15.24 -10.52 -23.68
C ASP A 45 -14.22 -10.06 -22.62
N ASN A 46 -13.75 -8.82 -22.69
CA ASN A 46 -12.77 -8.24 -21.79
C ASN A 46 -13.16 -6.81 -21.40
N GLU A 47 -12.68 -6.39 -20.23
CA GLU A 47 -12.60 -4.96 -19.89
C GLU A 47 -11.60 -4.24 -20.79
N ASP A 48 -11.83 -2.95 -21.04
CA ASP A 48 -11.05 -2.16 -22.01
C ASP A 48 -9.55 -2.15 -21.70
N HIS A 49 -9.17 -2.04 -20.43
CA HIS A 49 -7.76 -2.05 -20.04
C HIS A 49 -7.10 -3.43 -20.24
N THR A 50 -7.86 -4.52 -20.13
CA THR A 50 -7.39 -5.88 -20.44
C THR A 50 -7.22 -6.05 -21.94
N LEU A 51 -8.18 -5.56 -22.73
CA LEU A 51 -8.07 -5.55 -24.19
C LEU A 51 -6.88 -4.69 -24.67
N ALA A 52 -6.61 -3.56 -24.02
CA ALA A 52 -5.42 -2.74 -24.28
C ALA A 52 -4.13 -3.53 -24.04
N GLY A 53 -4.06 -4.29 -22.95
CA GLY A 53 -2.97 -5.21 -22.65
C GLY A 53 -2.78 -6.27 -23.75
N ASN A 54 -3.87 -6.89 -24.19
CA ASN A 54 -3.83 -7.90 -25.24
C ASN A 54 -3.37 -7.30 -26.58
N LEU A 55 -3.94 -6.17 -26.99
CA LEU A 55 -3.55 -5.47 -28.23
C LEU A 55 -2.08 -5.06 -28.21
N LYS A 56 -1.59 -4.54 -27.08
CA LYS A 56 -0.16 -4.22 -26.90
C LYS A 56 0.71 -5.46 -27.18
N HIS A 57 0.41 -6.60 -26.57
CA HIS A 57 1.24 -7.79 -26.71
C HIS A 57 1.11 -8.42 -28.11
N LEU A 58 -0.08 -8.43 -28.72
CA LEU A 58 -0.27 -8.89 -30.11
C LEU A 58 0.52 -8.03 -31.11
N ARG A 59 0.41 -6.70 -31.01
CA ARG A 59 1.19 -5.78 -31.82
C ARG A 59 2.69 -6.03 -31.66
N LEU A 60 3.17 -6.06 -30.42
CA LEU A 60 4.59 -6.25 -30.14
C LEU A 60 5.08 -7.64 -30.59
N ALA A 61 4.25 -8.68 -30.49
CA ALA A 61 4.59 -10.00 -30.98
C ALA A 61 4.72 -10.01 -32.50
N SER A 62 3.79 -9.40 -33.23
CA SER A 62 3.85 -9.28 -34.68
C SER A 62 5.08 -8.47 -35.15
N GLN A 63 5.48 -7.42 -34.42
CA GLN A 63 6.68 -6.64 -34.72
C GLN A 63 8.01 -7.39 -34.48
N ARG A 64 8.01 -8.32 -33.52
CA ARG A 64 9.23 -8.98 -33.03
C ARG A 64 9.44 -10.37 -33.63
N ALA A 65 8.34 -11.05 -33.95
CA ALA A 65 8.41 -12.38 -34.53
C ALA A 65 9.01 -12.33 -35.95
N SER A 66 9.87 -13.30 -36.26
CA SER A 66 10.43 -13.48 -37.59
C SER A 66 9.42 -14.00 -38.62
N VAL A 67 8.30 -14.54 -38.15
CA VAL A 67 7.19 -15.07 -38.95
C VAL A 67 5.91 -14.34 -38.55
N PRO A 68 5.07 -13.89 -39.50
CA PRO A 68 3.77 -13.30 -39.18
C PRO A 68 2.95 -14.23 -38.28
N LEU A 69 2.29 -13.69 -37.26
CA LEU A 69 1.47 -14.47 -36.31
C LEU A 69 0.42 -15.31 -37.05
N THR A 70 -0.17 -14.75 -38.10
CA THR A 70 -1.13 -15.43 -38.99
C THR A 70 -0.56 -16.62 -39.78
N LYS A 71 0.76 -16.78 -39.82
CA LYS A 71 1.46 -17.90 -40.47
C LYS A 71 2.25 -18.77 -39.50
N MET A 72 2.31 -18.38 -38.23
CA MET A 72 3.09 -19.03 -37.19
C MET A 72 2.56 -20.45 -36.90
N GLY A 73 3.45 -21.44 -36.93
CA GLY A 73 3.21 -22.78 -36.39
C GLY A 73 3.71 -22.91 -34.94
N GLN A 74 3.47 -24.07 -34.31
CA GLN A 74 3.90 -24.32 -32.93
C GLN A 74 5.41 -24.17 -32.74
N THR A 75 6.22 -24.69 -33.67
CA THR A 75 7.69 -24.55 -33.62
C THR A 75 8.13 -23.09 -33.73
N ASP A 76 7.47 -22.30 -34.57
CA ASP A 76 7.78 -20.87 -34.73
C ASP A 76 7.40 -20.09 -33.47
N PHE A 77 6.28 -20.44 -32.83
CA PHE A 77 5.87 -19.86 -31.56
C PHE A 77 6.86 -20.20 -30.43
N ASN A 78 7.25 -21.48 -30.29
CA ASN A 78 8.24 -21.89 -29.30
C ASN A 78 9.56 -21.15 -29.51
N ARG A 79 9.96 -20.95 -30.76
CA ARG A 79 11.14 -20.16 -31.10
C ARG A 79 11.00 -18.70 -30.71
N PHE A 80 9.84 -18.10 -30.99
CA PHE A 80 9.56 -16.74 -30.57
C PHE A 80 9.63 -16.58 -29.04
N ILE A 81 9.10 -17.53 -28.28
CA ILE A 81 9.19 -17.50 -26.81
C ILE A 81 10.64 -17.64 -26.34
N VAL A 82 11.36 -18.67 -26.77
CA VAL A 82 12.70 -18.98 -26.26
C VAL A 82 13.75 -18.04 -26.85
N GLU A 83 13.89 -17.99 -28.17
CA GLU A 83 14.99 -17.23 -28.79
C GLU A 83 14.73 -15.72 -28.72
N GLU A 84 13.51 -15.25 -28.98
CA GLU A 84 13.24 -13.81 -29.07
C GLU A 84 12.81 -13.17 -27.74
N LEU A 85 11.91 -13.78 -26.96
CA LEU A 85 11.45 -13.17 -25.71
C LEU A 85 12.40 -13.44 -24.54
N ASP A 86 12.87 -14.67 -24.39
CA ASP A 86 13.79 -15.06 -23.31
C ASP A 86 15.25 -14.70 -23.66
N GLU A 87 15.89 -15.40 -24.60
CA GLU A 87 17.33 -15.26 -24.84
C GLU A 87 17.74 -13.86 -25.37
N ASN A 88 17.07 -13.35 -26.40
CA ASN A 88 17.45 -12.08 -27.02
C ASN A 88 17.08 -10.85 -26.17
N ARG A 89 15.96 -10.92 -25.43
CA ARG A 89 15.40 -9.76 -24.71
C ARG A 89 15.52 -9.87 -23.19
N GLY A 90 15.83 -11.05 -22.66
CA GLY A 90 15.90 -11.31 -21.23
C GLY A 90 14.61 -10.96 -20.50
N LEU A 91 13.44 -11.22 -21.12
CA LEU A 91 12.17 -10.93 -20.47
C LEU A 91 11.91 -11.89 -19.32
N SER A 92 11.35 -11.39 -18.22
CA SER A 92 10.93 -12.24 -17.11
C SER A 92 9.81 -13.20 -17.53
N ASP A 93 9.73 -14.35 -16.86
CA ASP A 93 8.69 -15.35 -17.09
C ASP A 93 7.28 -14.77 -17.04
N GLY A 94 7.01 -13.91 -16.04
CA GLY A 94 5.70 -13.23 -15.94
C GLY A 94 5.42 -12.31 -17.14
N THR A 95 6.44 -11.68 -17.73
CA THR A 95 6.26 -10.89 -18.96
C THR A 95 6.00 -11.81 -20.16
N ILE A 96 6.72 -12.93 -20.26
CA ILE A 96 6.50 -13.95 -21.29
C ILE A 96 5.08 -14.52 -21.20
N ASP A 97 4.61 -14.81 -20.00
CA ASP A 97 3.26 -15.31 -19.78
C ASP A 97 2.19 -14.27 -20.11
N ASN A 98 2.44 -12.96 -19.90
CA ASN A 98 1.56 -11.92 -20.43
C ASN A 98 1.46 -11.92 -21.97
N TYR A 99 2.57 -12.23 -22.69
CA TYR A 99 2.50 -12.47 -24.13
C TYR A 99 1.64 -13.70 -24.44
N LYS A 100 1.86 -14.82 -23.75
CA LYS A 100 1.07 -16.05 -23.94
C LYS A 100 -0.41 -15.82 -23.67
N SER A 101 -0.78 -15.08 -22.62
CA SER A 101 -2.17 -14.76 -22.27
C SER A 101 -2.90 -13.97 -23.36
N ALA A 102 -2.18 -13.10 -24.08
CA ALA A 102 -2.75 -12.36 -25.21
C ALA A 102 -2.79 -13.20 -26.50
N ILE A 103 -1.74 -13.97 -26.76
CA ILE A 103 -1.55 -14.72 -28.02
C ILE A 103 -2.37 -16.01 -28.07
N ARG A 104 -2.48 -16.74 -26.95
CA ARG A 104 -3.24 -18.01 -26.88
C ARG A 104 -4.69 -17.90 -27.36
N PRO A 105 -5.53 -16.96 -26.86
CA PRO A 105 -6.90 -16.81 -27.35
C PRO A 105 -6.97 -16.23 -28.76
N PHE A 106 -5.92 -15.56 -29.24
CA PHE A 106 -5.82 -15.14 -30.65
C PHE A 106 -5.57 -16.35 -31.57
N PHE A 107 -4.70 -17.28 -31.18
CA PHE A 107 -4.49 -18.53 -31.91
C PHE A 107 -5.69 -19.48 -31.84
N GLU A 108 -6.42 -19.48 -30.74
CA GLU A 108 -7.73 -20.14 -30.65
C GLU A 108 -8.69 -19.59 -31.71
N TRP A 109 -8.82 -18.27 -31.81
CA TRP A 109 -9.70 -17.61 -32.78
C TRP A 109 -9.27 -17.89 -34.23
N LEU A 110 -7.96 -17.99 -34.48
CA LEU A 110 -7.39 -18.43 -35.77
C LEU A 110 -7.61 -19.92 -36.08
N GLY A 111 -8.17 -20.70 -35.14
CA GLY A 111 -8.40 -22.14 -35.31
C GLY A 111 -7.11 -22.96 -35.31
N ARG A 112 -6.04 -22.50 -34.64
CA ARG A 112 -4.80 -23.27 -34.52
C ARG A 112 -5.00 -24.43 -33.56
N PRO A 113 -4.81 -25.70 -33.95
CA PRO A 113 -5.11 -26.83 -33.07
C PRO A 113 -4.19 -26.93 -31.86
N TRP A 114 -2.98 -26.38 -31.93
CA TRP A 114 -1.95 -26.43 -30.89
C TRP A 114 -2.04 -25.30 -29.86
N TYR A 115 -3.00 -24.37 -29.98
CA TYR A 115 -3.16 -23.27 -29.02
C TYR A 115 -3.34 -23.75 -27.57
N ALA A 116 -3.96 -24.92 -27.41
CA ALA A 116 -4.22 -25.53 -26.12
C ALA A 116 -2.93 -25.97 -25.41
N ASP A 117 -1.88 -26.29 -26.19
CA ASP A 117 -0.56 -26.73 -25.74
C ASP A 117 0.33 -25.56 -25.27
N ILE A 118 -0.17 -24.32 -25.31
CA ILE A 118 0.56 -23.16 -24.77
C ILE A 118 0.49 -23.21 -23.24
N GLU A 119 1.60 -23.62 -22.65
CA GLU A 119 1.79 -23.73 -21.20
C GLU A 119 2.30 -22.43 -20.59
N PHE A 120 1.81 -22.13 -19.39
CA PHE A 120 2.25 -21.03 -18.55
C PHE A 120 3.29 -21.55 -17.57
N LYS A 121 4.13 -20.67 -17.02
CA LYS A 121 5.02 -21.09 -15.94
C LYS A 121 4.16 -21.54 -14.75
N GLU A 122 4.46 -22.71 -14.22
CA GLU A 122 3.89 -23.14 -12.95
C GLU A 122 4.53 -22.31 -11.84
N GLU A 123 3.71 -21.72 -10.97
CA GLU A 123 4.22 -21.09 -9.75
C GLU A 123 4.65 -22.22 -8.80
N ASP A 124 5.93 -22.22 -8.39
CA ASP A 124 6.42 -23.16 -7.39
C ASP A 124 5.68 -22.90 -6.06
N GLU A 125 4.89 -23.87 -5.60
CA GLU A 125 4.06 -23.73 -4.38
C GLU A 125 4.92 -23.40 -3.14
N ASP A 126 6.18 -23.89 -3.11
CA ASP A 126 7.14 -23.73 -2.01
C ASP A 126 7.82 -22.34 -1.96
N GLU A 127 7.80 -21.55 -3.05
CA GLU A 127 8.38 -20.19 -3.10
C GLU A 127 7.31 -19.09 -3.05
N SER A 128 6.06 -19.45 -2.75
CA SER A 128 4.91 -18.58 -2.96
C SER A 128 4.75 -17.46 -1.93
N GLY A 129 5.63 -17.37 -0.92
CA GLY A 129 5.68 -16.36 0.15
C GLY A 129 6.16 -14.97 -0.28
N PRO A 130 5.80 -13.87 0.42
CA PRO A 130 6.63 -12.67 0.33
C PRO A 130 8.01 -12.98 0.93
N ASP A 131 9.08 -12.52 0.29
CA ASP A 131 10.42 -12.64 0.85
C ASP A 131 10.45 -11.86 2.19
N PRO A 132 10.77 -12.51 3.33
CA PRO A 132 10.87 -11.84 4.62
C PRO A 132 11.85 -10.65 4.60
N GLU A 133 12.91 -10.71 3.79
CA GLU A 133 13.89 -9.62 3.65
C GLU A 133 13.29 -8.42 2.91
N GLU A 134 12.26 -8.61 2.09
CA GLU A 134 11.57 -7.54 1.39
C GLU A 134 10.49 -6.84 2.24
N LEU A 135 10.08 -7.44 3.38
CA LEU A 135 9.12 -6.86 4.30
C LEU A 135 9.74 -5.67 5.05
N LEU A 136 8.97 -4.60 5.20
CA LEU A 136 9.36 -3.46 6.04
C LEU A 136 9.25 -3.81 7.53
N THR A 137 10.25 -3.43 8.32
CA THR A 137 10.21 -3.52 9.79
C THR A 137 9.41 -2.37 10.40
N GLN A 138 9.12 -2.44 11.70
CA GLN A 138 8.43 -1.32 12.36
C GLN A 138 9.31 -0.07 12.41
N GLU A 139 10.61 -0.23 12.63
CA GLU A 139 11.60 0.87 12.65
C GLU A 139 11.66 1.57 11.29
N GLU A 140 11.60 0.81 10.19
CA GLU A 140 11.57 1.37 8.84
C GLU A 140 10.29 2.15 8.55
N ILE A 141 9.13 1.66 9.04
CA ILE A 141 7.88 2.39 8.95
C ILE A 141 7.96 3.69 9.76
N ASP A 142 8.50 3.64 10.98
CA ASP A 142 8.64 4.80 11.85
C ASP A 142 9.63 5.82 11.25
N ALA A 143 10.75 5.37 10.69
CA ALA A 143 11.71 6.19 9.97
C ALA A 143 11.06 6.88 8.76
N LEU A 144 10.24 6.17 7.98
CA LEU A 144 9.47 6.79 6.88
C LEU A 144 8.49 7.86 7.39
N LEU A 145 7.85 7.65 8.54
CA LEU A 145 6.91 8.62 9.13
C LEU A 145 7.61 9.86 9.71
N GLU A 146 8.92 9.81 9.89
CA GLU A 146 9.75 10.97 10.26
C GLU A 146 10.10 11.85 9.06
N GLN A 147 10.19 11.25 7.86
CA GLN A 147 10.55 11.95 6.63
C GLN A 147 9.35 12.60 5.92
N GLY A 148 9.66 13.43 4.92
CA GLY A 148 8.67 14.06 4.05
C GLY A 148 7.68 15.01 4.73
N ASP A 149 6.69 15.44 3.94
CA ASP A 149 5.62 16.32 4.38
C ASP A 149 4.42 15.56 5.00
N SER A 150 3.45 16.27 5.57
CA SER A 150 2.31 15.63 6.25
C SER A 150 1.49 14.73 5.30
N ARG A 151 1.45 15.06 4.00
CA ARG A 151 0.82 14.23 2.97
C ARG A 151 1.57 12.91 2.75
N GLY A 152 2.90 12.96 2.67
CA GLY A 152 3.75 11.78 2.57
C GLY A 152 3.57 10.85 3.78
N LYS A 153 3.57 11.43 4.98
CA LYS A 153 3.33 10.71 6.24
C LYS A 153 1.93 10.06 6.27
N ALA A 154 0.89 10.78 5.85
CA ALA A 154 -0.46 10.22 5.73
C ALA A 154 -0.55 9.06 4.72
N LEU A 155 0.17 9.15 3.59
CA LEU A 155 0.26 8.08 2.59
C LEU A 155 0.91 6.82 3.18
N VAL A 156 2.09 6.95 3.78
CA VAL A 156 2.82 5.84 4.42
C VAL A 156 1.94 5.19 5.48
N ALA A 157 1.34 5.98 6.35
CA ALA A 157 0.48 5.49 7.42
C ALA A 157 -0.73 4.73 6.86
N LEU A 158 -1.40 5.25 5.82
CA LEU A 158 -2.53 4.57 5.18
C LEU A 158 -2.12 3.21 4.57
N TYR A 159 -0.99 3.14 3.86
CA TYR A 159 -0.50 1.88 3.29
C TYR A 159 -0.17 0.86 4.39
N ALA A 160 0.61 1.28 5.39
CA ALA A 160 1.03 0.42 6.46
C ALA A 160 -0.15 -0.03 7.34
N ASP A 161 -1.17 0.80 7.55
CA ASP A 161 -2.32 0.48 8.38
C ASP A 161 -3.37 -0.39 7.65
N THR A 162 -3.66 -0.09 6.38
CA THR A 162 -4.75 -0.75 5.62
C THR A 162 -4.29 -1.90 4.73
N GLY A 163 -3.02 -1.93 4.32
CA GLY A 163 -2.49 -2.87 3.34
C GLY A 163 -3.19 -2.79 1.96
N TRP A 164 -3.89 -1.70 1.65
CA TRP A 164 -4.69 -1.59 0.41
C TRP A 164 -3.82 -1.43 -0.85
N ARG A 165 -4.40 -1.78 -2.00
CA ARG A 165 -3.74 -1.59 -3.29
C ARG A 165 -3.58 -0.11 -3.60
N ALA A 166 -2.56 0.20 -4.40
CA ALA A 166 -2.23 1.56 -4.80
C ALA A 166 -3.41 2.32 -5.39
N SER A 167 -4.16 1.71 -6.31
CA SER A 167 -5.33 2.33 -6.95
C SER A 167 -6.45 2.61 -5.96
N ALA A 168 -6.66 1.74 -4.96
CA ALA A 168 -7.70 1.93 -3.94
C ALA A 168 -7.39 3.08 -2.98
N ILE A 169 -6.12 3.28 -2.59
CA ILE A 169 -5.72 4.45 -1.80
C ILE A 169 -5.74 5.73 -2.65
N ALA A 170 -5.26 5.65 -3.89
CA ALA A 170 -5.23 6.79 -4.80
C ALA A 170 -6.63 7.29 -5.19
N SER A 171 -7.64 6.43 -5.13
CA SER A 171 -9.03 6.77 -5.47
C SER A 171 -9.84 7.35 -4.31
N LEU A 172 -9.27 7.41 -3.11
CA LEU A 172 -9.97 7.96 -1.95
C LEU A 172 -10.30 9.44 -2.15
N ARG A 173 -11.48 9.83 -1.65
CA ARG A 173 -11.97 11.21 -1.59
C ARG A 173 -12.23 11.55 -0.12
N MET A 174 -12.34 12.83 0.18
CA MET A 174 -12.65 13.31 1.52
C MET A 174 -13.91 12.66 2.10
N LYS A 175 -14.95 12.41 1.28
CA LYS A 175 -16.17 11.73 1.73
C LYS A 175 -15.99 10.26 2.16
N HIS A 176 -14.89 9.62 1.76
CA HIS A 176 -14.61 8.22 2.07
C HIS A 176 -13.87 8.04 3.40
N ILE A 177 -13.53 9.12 4.10
CA ILE A 177 -12.85 9.07 5.40
C ILE A 177 -13.82 9.54 6.50
N ASP A 178 -14.00 8.71 7.53
CA ASP A 178 -14.63 9.13 8.77
C ASP A 178 -13.63 9.03 9.91
N LEU A 179 -13.10 10.18 10.30
CA LEU A 179 -12.18 10.29 11.44
C LEU A 179 -12.92 10.63 12.74
N ARG A 180 -14.26 10.72 12.72
CA ARG A 180 -15.08 11.10 13.87
C ARG A 180 -15.54 9.85 14.61
N GLY A 181 -15.82 10.00 15.91
CA GLY A 181 -16.27 8.90 16.77
C GLY A 181 -15.14 8.00 17.31
N ASP A 182 -15.57 6.93 17.97
CA ASP A 182 -14.70 6.00 18.71
C ASP A 182 -13.84 5.13 17.77
N VAL A 183 -14.35 4.84 16.57
CA VAL A 183 -13.66 4.05 15.55
C VAL A 183 -13.60 4.87 14.26
N ALA A 184 -12.41 5.35 13.92
CA ALA A 184 -12.18 5.95 12.61
C ALA A 184 -12.22 4.86 11.52
N ALA A 185 -12.75 5.18 10.35
CA ALA A 185 -12.88 4.24 9.25
C ALA A 185 -12.61 4.89 7.89
N VAL A 186 -12.16 4.07 6.95
CA VAL A 186 -12.04 4.39 5.53
C VAL A 186 -12.95 3.49 4.72
N GLU A 187 -13.67 4.06 3.77
CA GLU A 187 -14.49 3.35 2.80
C GLU A 187 -13.76 3.24 1.45
N VAL A 188 -13.92 2.11 0.77
CA VAL A 188 -13.41 1.96 -0.60
C VAL A 188 -14.23 2.85 -1.54
N ASN A 189 -13.57 3.59 -2.44
CA ASN A 189 -14.27 4.25 -3.55
C ASN A 189 -14.71 3.20 -4.59
N GLU A 190 -15.96 2.73 -4.49
CA GLU A 190 -16.54 1.72 -5.38
C GLU A 190 -16.85 2.26 -6.78
N ASP A 191 -16.89 3.58 -6.96
CA ASP A 191 -17.03 4.23 -8.28
C ASP A 191 -15.73 4.17 -9.10
N ALA A 192 -14.60 3.79 -8.48
CA ALA A 192 -13.26 3.75 -9.09
C ALA A 192 -12.82 2.34 -9.52
N TYR A 193 -11.75 2.26 -10.32
CA TYR A 193 -11.13 0.99 -10.72
C TYR A 193 -10.32 0.33 -9.58
N VAL A 194 -11.03 -0.38 -8.67
CA VAL A 194 -10.45 -0.93 -7.43
C VAL A 194 -10.37 -2.47 -7.36
N LYS A 195 -10.51 -3.18 -8.50
CA LYS A 195 -10.44 -4.66 -8.59
C LYS A 195 -11.37 -5.37 -7.60
N SER A 196 -12.64 -4.97 -7.56
CA SER A 196 -13.69 -5.56 -6.70
C SER A 196 -13.46 -5.40 -5.19
N ALA A 197 -12.63 -4.44 -4.77
CA ALA A 197 -12.56 -4.05 -3.37
C ALA A 197 -13.84 -3.29 -2.97
N GLU A 198 -14.38 -3.59 -1.79
CA GLU A 198 -15.65 -3.02 -1.30
C GLU A 198 -15.65 -2.77 0.22
N GLY A 199 -16.58 -1.94 0.68
CA GLY A 199 -16.88 -1.69 2.08
C GLY A 199 -15.78 -0.99 2.90
N HIS A 200 -15.94 -0.99 4.23
CA HIS A 200 -15.10 -0.17 5.14
C HIS A 200 -13.97 -0.96 5.81
N THR A 201 -12.94 -0.24 6.26
CA THR A 201 -11.87 -0.74 7.12
C THR A 201 -11.64 0.24 8.28
N PRO A 202 -11.57 -0.22 9.53
CA PRO A 202 -11.21 0.64 10.64
C PRO A 202 -9.74 1.08 10.55
N LEU A 203 -9.49 2.35 10.83
CA LEU A 203 -8.17 2.94 10.91
C LEU A 203 -7.65 2.83 12.34
N SER A 204 -6.35 2.59 12.46
CA SER A 204 -5.60 2.62 13.71
C SER A 204 -4.69 3.85 13.74
N PHE A 205 -3.36 3.68 13.81
CA PHE A 205 -2.39 4.76 13.85
C PHE A 205 -2.45 5.73 12.67
N SER A 206 -2.95 5.30 11.50
CA SER A 206 -3.12 6.20 10.36
C SER A 206 -4.11 7.34 10.61
N ARG A 207 -5.06 7.19 11.56
CA ARG A 207 -6.01 8.26 11.94
C ARG A 207 -5.27 9.56 12.29
N ALA A 208 -4.17 9.47 13.04
CA ALA A 208 -3.37 10.62 13.47
C ALA A 208 -2.79 11.38 12.28
N HIS A 209 -2.04 10.67 11.43
CA HIS A 209 -1.33 11.25 10.30
C HIS A 209 -2.28 11.83 9.27
N ILE A 210 -3.42 11.18 9.02
CA ILE A 210 -4.45 11.72 8.14
C ILE A 210 -5.05 12.98 8.76
N ALA A 211 -5.38 12.99 10.05
CA ALA A 211 -5.92 14.18 10.71
C ALA A 211 -4.96 15.38 10.63
N THR A 212 -3.67 15.18 10.93
CA THR A 212 -2.63 16.22 10.82
C THR A 212 -2.54 16.76 9.40
N TYR A 213 -2.50 15.88 8.40
CA TYR A 213 -2.46 16.27 7.00
C TYR A 213 -3.70 17.09 6.58
N LEU A 214 -4.90 16.63 6.95
CA LEU A 214 -6.14 17.33 6.63
C LEU A 214 -6.22 18.70 7.31
N GLN A 215 -5.68 18.83 8.53
CA GLN A 215 -5.70 20.09 9.26
C GLN A 215 -4.64 21.09 8.78
N GLY A 216 -3.48 20.60 8.33
CA GLY A 216 -2.35 21.41 7.88
C GLY A 216 -2.36 21.68 6.37
N GLU A 217 -1.88 20.71 5.59
CA GLU A 217 -1.44 20.94 4.21
C GLU A 217 -2.47 20.57 3.12
N HIS A 218 -3.60 19.95 3.49
CA HIS A 218 -4.59 19.54 2.49
C HIS A 218 -5.31 20.74 1.84
N PRO A 219 -5.16 20.99 0.52
CA PRO A 219 -5.64 22.24 -0.09
C PRO A 219 -7.16 22.41 -0.16
N ARG A 220 -7.92 21.31 -0.15
CA ARG A 220 -9.39 21.31 -0.31
C ARG A 220 -10.11 20.42 0.70
N ARG A 221 -9.75 20.52 1.98
CA ARG A 221 -10.22 19.57 3.03
C ARG A 221 -11.73 19.61 3.27
N ASP A 222 -12.37 20.73 2.96
CA ASP A 222 -13.81 20.94 3.18
C ASP A 222 -14.65 20.50 1.97
N ASP A 223 -14.02 20.09 0.87
CA ASP A 223 -14.68 19.60 -0.34
C ASP A 223 -14.79 18.06 -0.27
N PRO A 224 -16.00 17.49 -0.08
CA PRO A 224 -16.19 16.04 0.02
C PRO A 224 -15.76 15.27 -1.24
N GLU A 225 -15.75 15.93 -2.41
CA GLU A 225 -15.37 15.33 -3.68
C GLU A 225 -13.88 15.48 -4.02
N ALA A 226 -13.13 16.27 -3.24
CA ALA A 226 -11.68 16.35 -3.40
C ALA A 226 -11.02 15.01 -3.06
N ALA A 227 -9.96 14.67 -3.79
CA ALA A 227 -9.15 13.50 -3.50
C ALA A 227 -8.55 13.61 -2.10
N LEU A 228 -8.62 12.54 -1.31
CA LEU A 228 -8.09 12.49 0.06
C LEU A 228 -6.61 12.80 0.06
N ILE A 229 -5.85 12.18 -0.85
CA ILE A 229 -4.44 12.49 -1.08
C ILE A 229 -4.35 13.43 -2.28
N HIS A 230 -4.26 14.73 -1.98
CA HIS A 230 -4.37 15.79 -2.97
C HIS A 230 -3.00 16.22 -3.51
N LYS A 231 -2.98 16.73 -4.75
CA LYS A 231 -1.83 17.48 -5.30
C LYS A 231 -1.48 18.70 -4.42
N LYS A 232 -0.24 19.17 -4.45
CA LYS A 232 0.11 20.42 -3.74
C LYS A 232 -0.55 21.62 -4.44
N GLU A 233 -0.69 22.74 -3.73
CA GLU A 233 -1.18 23.99 -4.31
C GLU A 233 -0.42 24.38 -5.59
N GLY A 234 -1.12 24.99 -6.55
CA GLY A 234 -0.58 25.36 -7.86
C GLY A 234 -0.69 24.29 -8.95
N TYR A 235 -1.17 23.09 -8.62
CA TYR A 235 -1.49 22.05 -9.60
C TYR A 235 -3.02 21.96 -9.81
N GLU A 236 -3.51 22.60 -10.88
CA GLU A 236 -4.94 22.57 -11.25
C GLU A 236 -5.33 21.21 -11.88
N GLY A 237 -6.48 20.67 -11.45
CA GLY A 237 -7.11 19.44 -11.94
C GLY A 237 -8.45 19.22 -11.25
N GLU A 238 -9.34 18.40 -11.81
CA GLU A 238 -10.75 18.26 -11.37
C GLU A 238 -10.90 18.06 -9.85
N ASP A 239 -10.49 16.90 -9.35
CA ASP A 239 -10.55 16.52 -7.93
C ASP A 239 -9.18 16.56 -7.23
N GLY A 240 -8.12 16.84 -7.98
CA GLY A 240 -6.75 16.99 -7.47
C GLY A 240 -6.08 15.68 -7.08
N ALA A 241 -6.60 14.53 -7.53
CA ALA A 241 -6.03 13.22 -7.26
C ALA A 241 -4.59 13.06 -7.78
N LEU A 242 -3.73 12.44 -6.97
CA LEU A 242 -2.43 11.95 -7.42
C LEU A 242 -2.59 10.66 -8.24
N CYS A 243 -1.82 10.55 -9.33
CA CYS A 243 -1.70 9.27 -10.00
C CYS A 243 -0.85 8.29 -9.18
N THR A 244 -1.08 6.99 -9.36
CA THR A 244 -0.35 5.96 -8.60
C THR A 244 1.16 6.01 -8.85
N SER A 245 1.63 6.48 -10.01
CA SER A 245 3.05 6.68 -10.27
C SER A 245 3.66 7.76 -9.40
N ARG A 246 2.94 8.89 -9.19
CA ARG A 246 3.42 9.96 -8.31
C ARG A 246 3.44 9.53 -6.85
N ILE A 247 2.45 8.74 -6.40
CA ILE A 247 2.45 8.17 -5.05
C ILE A 247 3.69 7.29 -4.81
N ARG A 248 4.01 6.40 -5.76
CA ARG A 248 5.24 5.59 -5.71
C ARG A 248 6.50 6.46 -5.65
N THR A 249 6.53 7.56 -6.40
CA THR A 249 7.66 8.50 -6.34
C THR A 249 7.81 9.12 -4.95
N ILE A 250 6.72 9.62 -4.35
CA ILE A 250 6.75 10.23 -3.01
C ILE A 250 7.31 9.25 -1.97
N ILE A 251 6.83 8.01 -1.96
CA ILE A 251 7.28 7.00 -0.98
C ILE A 251 8.76 6.64 -1.19
N LYS A 252 9.23 6.60 -2.44
CA LYS A 252 10.64 6.35 -2.73
C LYS A 252 11.54 7.53 -2.36
N GLU A 253 11.09 8.76 -2.57
CA GLU A 253 11.79 9.97 -2.12
C GLU A 253 11.91 9.95 -0.58
N MET A 254 10.84 9.63 0.15
CA MET A 254 10.86 9.53 1.61
C MET A 254 11.80 8.41 2.11
N GLY A 255 11.81 7.25 1.44
CA GLY A 255 12.70 6.17 1.89
C GLY A 255 14.17 6.37 1.50
N GLU A 256 14.45 7.14 0.44
CA GLU A 256 15.82 7.63 0.18
C GLU A 256 16.30 8.55 1.32
N GLU A 257 15.44 9.39 1.87
CA GLU A 257 15.73 10.23 3.05
C GLU A 257 15.88 9.40 4.34
N ALA A 258 15.16 8.27 4.45
CA ALA A 258 15.20 7.36 5.60
C ALA A 258 16.28 6.26 5.50
N ASP A 259 17.14 6.29 4.47
CA ASP A 259 18.18 5.28 4.19
C ASP A 259 17.63 3.84 4.02
N ILE A 260 16.44 3.72 3.41
CA ILE A 260 15.80 2.43 3.08
C ILE A 260 15.99 2.11 1.61
N GLU A 261 16.37 0.86 1.32
CA GLU A 261 16.58 0.40 -0.05
C GLU A 261 15.32 0.58 -0.92
N ARG A 262 15.52 1.24 -2.07
CA ARG A 262 14.44 1.64 -2.99
C ARG A 262 13.59 0.48 -3.52
N GLU A 263 14.15 -0.72 -3.55
CA GLU A 263 13.51 -1.95 -4.01
C GLU A 263 12.46 -2.46 -3.00
N ARG A 264 12.74 -2.28 -1.70
CA ARG A 264 11.85 -2.66 -0.59
C ARG A 264 10.66 -1.70 -0.44
N LEU A 265 10.77 -0.47 -0.96
CA LEU A 265 9.71 0.56 -0.97
C LEU A 265 8.63 0.34 -2.06
N ASN A 266 8.38 -0.90 -2.44
CA ASN A 266 7.26 -1.25 -3.29
C ASN A 266 5.95 -1.22 -2.48
N LEU A 267 4.89 -0.63 -3.04
CA LEU A 267 3.56 -0.60 -2.42
C LEU A 267 2.99 -2.00 -2.12
N HIS A 268 3.42 -3.02 -2.87
CA HIS A 268 3.08 -4.41 -2.57
C HIS A 268 3.75 -4.90 -1.28
N ASN A 269 4.97 -4.44 -0.97
CA ASN A 269 5.68 -4.83 0.24
C ASN A 269 4.99 -4.26 1.48
N PHE A 270 4.49 -3.01 1.42
CA PHE A 270 3.61 -2.48 2.49
C PHE A 270 2.40 -3.36 2.75
N ARG A 271 1.77 -3.88 1.68
CA ARG A 271 0.65 -4.82 1.81
C ARG A 271 1.09 -6.15 2.42
N HIS A 272 2.21 -6.70 1.98
CA HIS A 272 2.76 -7.93 2.54
C HIS A 272 3.08 -7.74 4.03
N THR A 273 3.80 -6.66 4.40
CA THR A 273 4.09 -6.27 5.78
C THR A 273 2.83 -6.15 6.62
N ALA A 274 1.79 -5.46 6.13
CA ALA A 274 0.54 -5.29 6.85
C ALA A 274 -0.16 -6.63 7.11
N VAL A 275 -0.25 -7.51 6.10
CA VAL A 275 -0.87 -8.84 6.24
C VAL A 275 -0.07 -9.73 7.18
N THR A 276 1.26 -9.79 7.03
CA THR A 276 2.15 -10.54 7.93
C THR A 276 1.99 -10.06 9.37
N ARG A 277 1.95 -8.73 9.60
CA ARG A 277 1.73 -8.16 10.93
C ARG A 277 0.37 -8.58 11.51
N TRP A 278 -0.72 -8.57 10.73
CA TRP A 278 -2.02 -9.01 11.23
C TRP A 278 -2.07 -10.51 11.54
N ARG A 279 -1.36 -11.34 10.75
CA ARG A 279 -1.21 -12.77 11.04
C ARG A 279 -0.50 -12.96 12.39
N ARG A 280 0.63 -12.27 12.58
CA ARG A 280 1.40 -12.29 13.83
C ARG A 280 0.58 -11.81 15.03
N GLN A 281 -0.24 -10.78 14.85
CA GLN A 281 -1.20 -10.31 15.86
C GLN A 281 -2.36 -11.28 16.13
N GLY A 282 -2.46 -12.40 15.41
CA GLY A 282 -3.50 -13.42 15.61
C GLY A 282 -4.89 -12.98 15.14
N LEU A 283 -4.97 -12.02 14.21
CA LEU A 283 -6.27 -11.65 13.64
C LEU A 283 -6.87 -12.87 12.91
N PRO A 284 -8.17 -13.16 13.09
CA PRO A 284 -8.82 -14.25 12.37
C PRO A 284 -8.73 -14.06 10.85
N ASP A 285 -8.50 -15.13 10.09
CA ASP A 285 -8.38 -15.14 8.62
C ASP A 285 -9.50 -14.35 7.93
N ARG A 286 -10.74 -14.55 8.37
CA ARG A 286 -11.91 -13.84 7.85
C ARG A 286 -11.79 -12.33 8.01
N ILE A 287 -11.18 -11.85 9.09
CA ILE A 287 -10.92 -10.44 9.34
C ILE A 287 -9.79 -9.94 8.44
N ILE A 288 -8.70 -10.71 8.30
CA ILE A 288 -7.57 -10.36 7.42
C ILE A 288 -8.04 -10.26 5.96
N VAL A 289 -8.77 -11.25 5.45
CA VAL A 289 -9.34 -11.25 4.09
C VAL A 289 -10.19 -10.01 3.84
N LYS A 290 -11.07 -9.66 4.79
CA LYS A 290 -11.92 -8.46 4.69
C LYS A 290 -11.12 -7.16 4.78
N ARG A 291 -10.14 -7.08 5.68
CA ARG A 291 -9.29 -5.90 5.87
C ARG A 291 -8.43 -5.63 4.63
N ALA A 292 -7.85 -6.70 4.07
CA ALA A 292 -7.04 -6.68 2.87
C ALA A 292 -7.86 -6.46 1.58
N LYS A 293 -9.19 -6.58 1.62
CA LYS A 293 -10.09 -6.50 0.45
C LYS A 293 -9.82 -7.61 -0.58
N TRP A 294 -9.66 -8.84 -0.07
CA TRP A 294 -9.66 -10.04 -0.89
C TRP A 294 -11.06 -10.64 -0.98
N VAL A 295 -11.33 -11.32 -2.10
CA VAL A 295 -12.55 -12.10 -2.27
C VAL A 295 -12.48 -13.30 -1.31
N GLU A 296 -13.59 -13.56 -0.60
CA GLU A 296 -13.69 -14.70 0.31
C GLU A 296 -13.49 -16.03 -0.46
N GLY A 297 -12.75 -16.96 0.14
CA GLY A 297 -12.43 -18.26 -0.47
C GLY A 297 -11.24 -18.26 -1.44
N THR A 298 -10.56 -17.12 -1.62
CA THR A 298 -9.29 -17.08 -2.35
C THR A 298 -8.14 -17.68 -1.53
N LYS A 299 -7.18 -18.29 -2.22
CA LYS A 299 -5.95 -18.87 -1.65
C LYS A 299 -4.89 -17.82 -1.24
N MET A 300 -5.27 -16.53 -1.19
CA MET A 300 -4.32 -15.45 -0.98
C MET A 300 -3.63 -15.49 0.39
N LEU A 301 -4.25 -16.13 1.38
CA LEU A 301 -3.66 -16.34 2.70
C LEU A 301 -2.60 -17.44 2.73
N GLU A 302 -2.69 -18.44 1.84
CA GLU A 302 -1.73 -19.57 1.78
C GLU A 302 -0.28 -19.05 1.61
N ARG A 303 -0.11 -17.91 0.91
CA ARG A 303 1.17 -17.18 0.75
C ARG A 303 1.81 -16.71 2.07
N TYR A 304 1.08 -16.66 3.17
CA TYR A 304 1.57 -16.20 4.47
C TYR A 304 1.57 -17.32 5.51
N ASP A 305 1.31 -18.56 5.10
CA ASP A 305 1.19 -19.75 5.95
C ASP A 305 2.49 -20.56 6.00
N HIS A 306 3.63 -19.87 5.99
CA HIS A 306 4.95 -20.50 6.13
C HIS A 306 5.65 -20.08 7.43
N PRO A 307 5.05 -20.34 8.61
CA PRO A 307 5.76 -20.17 9.86
C PRO A 307 6.91 -21.18 9.94
N THR A 308 8.01 -20.78 10.57
CA THR A 308 9.07 -21.70 10.99
C THR A 308 8.55 -22.64 12.09
N GLU A 309 9.18 -23.82 12.29
CA GLU A 309 8.79 -24.74 13.37
C GLU A 309 8.82 -24.06 14.76
N ASP A 310 9.74 -23.11 14.95
CA ASP A 310 9.86 -22.32 16.17
C ASP A 310 8.67 -21.34 16.31
N GLU A 311 8.29 -20.62 15.24
CA GLU A 311 7.10 -19.76 15.23
C GLU A 311 5.80 -20.56 15.46
N GLU A 312 5.69 -21.77 14.90
CA GLU A 312 4.54 -22.66 15.15
C GLU A 312 4.48 -23.10 16.63
N LEU A 313 5.62 -23.44 17.22
CA LEU A 313 5.70 -23.82 18.63
C LEU A 313 5.32 -22.65 19.54
N GLU A 314 5.77 -21.45 19.21
CA GLU A 314 5.43 -20.21 19.92
C GLU A 314 3.93 -19.90 19.79
N ASP A 315 3.36 -19.96 18.59
CA ASP A 315 1.93 -19.77 18.38
C ASP A 315 1.08 -20.80 19.12
N MET A 316 1.52 -22.07 19.15
CA MET A 316 0.88 -23.11 19.96
C MET A 316 0.99 -22.80 21.46
N ALA A 317 2.13 -22.30 21.92
CA ALA A 317 2.34 -21.94 23.31
C ALA A 317 1.47 -20.73 23.72
N VAL A 318 1.32 -19.73 22.85
CA VAL A 318 0.40 -18.59 23.05
C VAL A 318 -1.06 -19.06 23.07
N ALA A 319 -1.48 -19.88 22.10
CA ALA A 319 -2.84 -20.37 22.01
C ALA A 319 -3.24 -21.24 23.21
N MET A 320 -2.26 -21.94 23.81
CA MET A 320 -2.44 -22.70 25.05
C MET A 320 -2.28 -21.86 26.32
N GLY A 321 -1.97 -20.57 26.20
CA GLY A 321 -1.76 -19.66 27.33
C GLY A 321 -0.50 -19.99 28.16
N LEU A 322 0.48 -20.64 27.55
CA LEU A 322 1.76 -21.00 28.19
C LEU A 322 2.75 -19.84 28.19
N ILE A 323 2.65 -18.96 27.21
CA ILE A 323 3.40 -17.71 27.09
C ILE A 323 2.45 -16.61 26.63
N GLU A 324 2.74 -15.37 27.03
CA GLU A 324 2.13 -14.20 26.43
C GLU A 324 2.94 -13.85 25.19
N ARG A 325 2.26 -13.57 24.07
CA ARG A 325 2.90 -13.39 22.76
C ARG A 325 3.85 -12.17 22.71
N GLY A 326 3.75 -11.25 23.67
CA GLY A 326 4.70 -10.15 23.88
C GLY A 326 6.07 -10.51 24.49
N ASN A 327 6.37 -11.79 24.78
CA ASN A 327 7.65 -12.24 25.37
C ASN A 327 8.54 -13.03 24.39
N LEU A 328 8.31 -12.92 23.09
CA LEU A 328 9.08 -13.63 22.07
C LEU A 328 10.28 -12.80 21.63
N ASP A 329 11.48 -13.24 22.00
CA ASP A 329 12.75 -12.63 21.60
C ASP A 329 13.07 -13.00 20.13
N GLY A 330 13.03 -12.05 19.19
CA GLY A 330 13.75 -12.26 17.92
C GLY A 330 13.32 -11.55 16.64
N THR A 331 12.11 -10.97 16.53
CA THR A 331 11.77 -10.18 15.32
C THR A 331 10.90 -8.96 15.67
N ASP A 332 11.45 -7.77 15.47
CA ASP A 332 10.84 -6.48 15.78
C ASP A 332 9.74 -6.13 14.76
N ILE A 333 8.64 -6.89 14.79
CA ILE A 333 7.38 -6.48 14.19
C ILE A 333 6.36 -6.41 15.32
N GLY A 334 6.64 -5.48 16.24
CA GLY A 334 6.06 -5.27 17.55
C GLY A 334 4.68 -5.86 17.81
N GLU A 335 4.64 -6.85 18.70
CA GLU A 335 3.50 -7.02 19.59
C GLU A 335 3.64 -6.08 20.81
N PRO A 336 2.52 -5.61 21.37
CA PRO A 336 2.53 -4.82 22.58
C PRO A 336 2.92 -5.71 23.77
N GLY A 337 4.20 -5.67 24.15
CA GLY A 337 4.62 -6.11 25.47
C GLY A 337 3.90 -5.33 26.58
N ASP A 338 4.09 -5.78 27.83
CA ASP A 338 3.61 -5.24 29.13
C ASP A 338 3.80 -3.71 29.33
N ASP A 339 4.45 -3.04 28.38
CA ASP A 339 4.65 -1.61 28.35
C ASP A 339 3.53 -0.86 27.61
N SER A 340 2.30 -1.01 28.10
CA SER A 340 1.13 -0.27 27.62
C SER A 340 0.73 0.85 28.60
N ARG A 341 0.17 1.94 28.07
CA ARG A 341 -0.46 3.04 28.81
C ARG A 341 -1.83 3.33 28.22
N GLU A 342 -2.66 4.06 28.95
CA GLU A 342 -3.88 4.62 28.38
C GLU A 342 -3.56 5.94 27.68
N CYS A 343 -4.12 6.14 26.50
CA CYS A 343 -4.09 7.42 25.83
C CYS A 343 -4.84 8.45 26.70
N PRO A 344 -4.21 9.58 27.08
CA PRO A 344 -4.85 10.55 27.95
C PRO A 344 -6.06 11.26 27.31
N ALA A 345 -6.15 11.24 25.96
CA ALA A 345 -7.23 11.89 25.23
C ALA A 345 -8.46 10.99 25.02
N CYS A 346 -8.25 9.70 24.71
CA CYS A 346 -9.34 8.80 24.34
C CYS A 346 -9.36 7.48 25.12
N PHE A 347 -8.47 7.32 26.10
CA PHE A 347 -8.34 6.14 26.96
C PHE A 347 -8.09 4.81 26.23
N ALA A 348 -7.75 4.87 24.93
CA ALA A 348 -7.32 3.68 24.22
C ALA A 348 -6.03 3.15 24.85
N VAL A 349 -5.92 1.83 25.02
CA VAL A 349 -4.67 1.20 25.45
C VAL A 349 -3.67 1.29 24.29
N VAL A 350 -2.51 1.91 24.54
CA VAL A 350 -1.48 2.22 23.56
C VAL A 350 -0.11 1.80 24.09
N ARG A 351 0.82 1.39 23.21
CA ARG A 351 2.20 1.05 23.60
C ARG A 351 2.89 2.30 24.16
N ARG A 352 3.69 2.22 25.24
CA ARG A 352 4.37 3.40 25.82
C ARG A 352 5.30 4.09 24.85
N GLY A 353 5.98 3.32 23.99
CA GLY A 353 6.81 3.83 22.90
C GLY A 353 6.05 4.38 21.69
N ALA A 354 4.72 4.29 21.65
CA ALA A 354 3.96 4.86 20.54
C ALA A 354 4.07 6.40 20.58
N ARG A 355 4.53 6.99 19.46
CA ARG A 355 4.59 8.45 19.26
C ARG A 355 3.21 9.09 19.10
N TYR A 356 2.24 8.33 18.58
CA TYR A 356 0.85 8.75 18.42
C TYR A 356 -0.13 7.68 18.90
N CYS A 357 -1.30 8.09 19.39
CA CYS A 357 -2.37 7.18 19.79
C CYS A 357 -3.05 6.58 18.55
N PRO A 358 -3.07 5.25 18.37
CA PRO A 358 -3.81 4.61 17.28
C PRO A 358 -5.33 4.74 17.39
N GLY A 359 -5.86 5.05 18.57
CA GLY A 359 -7.29 5.26 18.78
C GLY A 359 -7.75 6.61 18.24
N CYS A 360 -7.15 7.70 18.71
CA CYS A 360 -7.61 9.06 18.42
C CYS A 360 -6.60 9.97 17.70
N GLY A 361 -5.37 9.50 17.52
CA GLY A 361 -4.28 10.26 16.91
C GLY A 361 -3.58 11.26 17.82
N ASN A 362 -3.90 11.29 19.11
CA ASN A 362 -3.24 12.15 20.08
C ASN A 362 -1.72 11.91 20.09
N PRO A 363 -0.86 12.94 19.97
CA PRO A 363 0.58 12.79 20.16
C PRO A 363 0.84 12.35 21.59
N LEU A 364 1.66 11.32 21.73
CA LEU A 364 1.92 10.62 22.97
C LEU A 364 3.32 10.92 23.52
N THR A 365 4.19 11.55 22.71
CA THR A 365 5.53 12.02 23.09
C THR A 365 5.68 13.51 22.76
N ALA A 366 6.61 14.20 23.44
CA ALA A 366 6.79 15.65 23.30
C ALA A 366 7.29 16.04 21.90
N ASP A 367 8.22 15.27 21.35
CA ASP A 367 8.71 15.38 19.98
C ASP A 367 7.58 15.18 18.94
N ALA A 368 6.65 14.25 19.18
CA ALA A 368 5.48 14.05 18.33
C ALA A 368 4.44 15.19 18.44
N ALA A 369 4.40 15.90 19.57
CA ALA A 369 3.60 17.10 19.71
C ALA A 369 4.24 18.32 19.02
N HIS A 370 5.56 18.32 18.85
CA HIS A 370 6.33 19.43 18.26
C HIS A 370 6.80 19.20 16.82
N ASP A 371 6.51 18.04 16.21
CA ASP A 371 7.02 17.63 14.88
C ASP A 371 8.55 17.71 14.76
N LEU A 372 9.29 17.49 15.86
CA LEU A 372 10.76 17.53 15.87
C LEU A 372 11.35 16.13 15.54
N PRO A 373 12.42 16.06 14.71
CA PRO A 373 13.14 14.82 14.45
C PRO A 373 13.97 14.40 15.69
N PRO A 374 14.26 13.10 15.87
CA PRO A 374 14.87 12.57 17.11
C PRO A 374 16.29 13.05 17.43
N GLU A 375 16.97 13.75 16.52
CA GLU A 375 18.36 14.20 16.73
C GLU A 375 18.49 15.48 17.58
N ASP A 376 17.40 16.22 17.81
CA ASP A 376 17.42 17.50 18.54
C ASP A 376 17.09 17.37 20.04
N ILE A 377 17.05 16.16 20.60
CA ILE A 377 16.98 15.96 22.05
C ILE A 377 18.36 16.26 22.65
N GLN A 378 18.66 17.55 22.85
CA GLN A 378 19.75 17.93 23.74
C GLN A 378 19.37 17.54 25.17
N ASP A 379 20.25 16.79 25.84
CA ASP A 379 20.19 16.60 27.30
C ASP A 379 19.99 17.98 27.96
N PRO A 380 18.94 18.18 28.76
CA PRO A 380 18.55 19.52 29.17
C PRO A 380 19.60 20.14 30.10
N GLU A 381 20.41 21.06 29.57
CA GLU A 381 21.04 22.10 30.40
C GLU A 381 19.95 23.12 30.77
N GLU A 382 19.50 23.03 32.03
CA GLU A 382 18.53 23.94 32.64
C GLU A 382 18.84 25.42 32.37
N THR A 383 17.91 26.13 31.72
CA THR A 383 17.71 27.56 32.01
C THR A 383 16.23 27.88 32.19
N ALA A 384 15.92 28.60 33.27
CA ALA A 384 14.58 28.97 33.69
C ALA A 384 13.85 29.95 32.75
N GLU A 385 14.45 30.31 31.61
CA GLU A 385 13.84 31.18 30.60
C GLU A 385 12.87 30.43 29.68
N ASP A 386 13.10 29.13 29.41
CA ASP A 386 12.23 28.33 28.53
C ASP A 386 10.90 27.91 29.19
N LEU A 387 10.80 27.98 30.52
CA LEU A 387 9.57 27.70 31.26
C LEU A 387 8.50 28.80 31.11
N ALA A 388 8.87 29.99 30.62
CA ALA A 388 7.94 31.11 30.47
C ALA A 388 7.09 31.02 29.20
N ASP A 389 7.53 30.30 28.17
CA ASP A 389 6.79 30.11 26.91
C ASP A 389 5.76 28.97 26.98
N ILE A 390 5.68 28.26 28.11
CA ILE A 390 4.71 27.18 28.39
C ILE A 390 3.29 27.72 28.63
N GLU A 391 3.10 29.02 28.87
CA GLU A 391 1.74 29.59 29.04
C GLU A 391 0.84 29.37 27.80
N GLY A 392 1.43 29.22 26.60
CA GLY A 392 0.67 28.88 25.38
C GLY A 392 0.32 27.39 25.24
N VAL A 393 1.12 26.49 25.84
CA VAL A 393 0.96 25.02 25.74
C VAL A 393 -0.12 24.50 26.70
N ILE A 394 -0.38 25.22 27.80
CA ILE A 394 -1.38 24.89 28.83
C ILE A 394 -2.81 24.86 28.27
N ASP A 395 -3.09 25.57 27.18
CA ASP A 395 -4.41 25.59 26.55
C ASP A 395 -4.68 24.41 25.58
N GLU A 396 -3.64 23.76 25.04
CA GLU A 396 -3.77 22.67 24.05
C GLU A 396 -3.58 21.27 24.66
N MET A 397 -2.70 21.14 25.67
CA MET A 397 -2.54 19.91 26.44
C MET A 397 -3.31 20.07 27.75
N GLY A 398 -4.50 19.46 27.86
CA GLY A 398 -5.38 19.62 29.02
C GLY A 398 -4.61 19.61 30.35
N THR A 399 -4.87 20.60 31.21
CA THR A 399 -4.07 21.00 32.39
C THR A 399 -3.61 19.84 33.31
N GLY A 400 -4.33 18.71 33.32
CA GLY A 400 -3.93 17.50 34.05
C GLY A 400 -2.66 16.82 33.52
N VAL A 401 -2.42 16.84 32.21
CA VAL A 401 -1.25 16.21 31.57
C VAL A 401 0.04 16.94 31.94
N VAL A 402 0.00 18.27 31.90
CA VAL A 402 1.14 19.13 32.28
C VAL A 402 1.52 18.89 33.75
N LEU A 403 0.53 18.81 34.63
CA LEU A 403 0.75 18.53 36.06
C LEU A 403 1.33 17.14 36.29
N GLU A 404 0.81 16.11 35.62
CA GLU A 404 1.31 14.75 35.75
C GLU A 404 2.76 14.61 35.25
N GLN A 405 3.08 15.26 34.14
CA GLN A 405 4.41 15.21 33.53
C GLN A 405 5.45 15.99 34.34
N ILE A 406 5.09 17.15 34.89
CA ILE A 406 5.94 17.91 35.83
C ILE A 406 6.22 17.09 37.09
N LEU A 407 5.21 16.38 37.62
CA LEU A 407 5.36 15.54 38.80
C LEU A 407 6.20 14.28 38.55
N GLN A 408 6.11 13.68 37.36
CA GLN A 408 6.95 12.52 36.98
C GLN A 408 8.42 12.91 36.79
N GLN A 409 8.67 14.09 36.20
CA GLN A 409 10.03 14.59 35.98
C GLN A 409 10.65 15.20 37.25
N ASN A 410 9.82 15.68 38.18
CA ASN A 410 10.25 16.32 39.42
C ASN A 410 9.47 15.75 40.63
N PRO A 411 9.70 14.49 41.01
CA PRO A 411 8.92 13.81 42.06
C PRO A 411 9.04 14.47 43.44
N ASP A 412 10.10 15.26 43.68
CA ASP A 412 10.31 16.01 44.91
C ASP A 412 9.35 17.21 45.09
N LEU A 413 8.66 17.64 44.03
CA LEU A 413 7.65 18.71 44.10
C LEU A 413 6.43 18.33 44.94
N LEU A 414 6.08 17.04 45.00
CA LEU A 414 5.02 16.52 45.87
C LEU A 414 5.28 16.81 47.36
N ASN A 415 6.56 16.87 47.76
CA ASN A 415 6.95 17.16 49.15
C ASN A 415 6.92 18.66 49.50
N LYS A 416 6.70 19.54 48.51
CA LYS A 416 6.64 21.01 48.66
C LYS A 416 5.23 21.56 48.51
N LEU A 417 4.26 20.72 48.13
CA LEU A 417 2.85 21.09 48.05
C LEU A 417 2.21 20.92 49.43
N ASP A 418 2.06 22.02 50.17
CA ASP A 418 1.22 22.04 51.37
C ASP A 418 -0.25 21.92 50.92
N PHE A 419 -0.88 20.80 51.26
CA PHE A 419 -2.33 20.64 51.16
C PHE A 419 -2.96 21.10 52.49
N ASP A 420 -3.36 22.37 52.54
CA ASP A 420 -4.32 22.88 53.53
C ASP A 420 -5.76 22.80 53.02
#